data_AF-A0A533UAR3-F1
#
_entry.id   AF-A0A533UAR3-F1
#
_cell.length_a   1.000
_cell.length_b   1.000
_cell.length_c   1.000
_cell.angle_alpha   90.00
_cell.angle_beta   90.00
_cell.angle_gamma   90.00
#
_symmetry.space_group_name_H-M   'P 1'
#
loop_
_entity.id
_entity.type
_entity.pdbx_description
1 polymer ?
#
loop_
_entity_poly.entity_id
_entity_poly.type
_entity_poly.pdbx_seq_one_letter_code
_entity_poly.pdbx_strand_id
1 'polypeptide(L)'
;MLRSHINKPKTKGGQKINLEGEKLQKGLAKLVLVILEVLRQILERQARKRVLSGTLSTQEVERLGLAFMTVHRHHYPQQPHLLI
;
A
#
# COMPACT_ATOMS: atom_id res chain seq x y z
N MET A 1 14.52 47.61 43.71
CA MET A 1 14.05 47.54 42.31
C MET A 1 14.44 46.19 41.73
N LEU A 2 13.52 45.22 41.69
CA LEU A 2 13.80 43.88 41.16
C LEU A 2 13.12 43.75 39.80
N ARG A 3 13.89 43.81 38.70
CA ARG A 3 13.37 43.57 37.35
C ARG A 3 13.22 42.06 37.16
N SER A 4 11.99 41.57 37.24
CA SER A 4 11.63 40.21 36.84
C SER A 4 11.88 40.05 35.34
N HIS A 5 12.91 39.28 34.99
CA HIS A 5 13.14 38.86 33.61
C HIS A 5 12.17 37.73 33.31
N ILE A 6 11.01 38.08 32.73
CA ILE A 6 10.02 37.10 32.29
C ILE A 6 10.62 36.30 31.14
N ASN A 7 11.13 35.11 31.47
CA ASN A 7 11.53 34.12 30.49
C ASN A 7 10.27 33.61 29.77
N LYS A 8 10.02 34.10 28.55
CA LYS A 8 9.00 33.51 27.68
C LYS A 8 9.44 32.06 27.37
N PRO A 9 8.63 31.04 27.70
CA PRO A 9 8.95 29.67 27.34
C PRO A 9 9.09 29.61 25.82
N LYS A 10 10.29 29.21 25.34
CA LYS A 10 10.51 28.83 23.95
C LYS A 10 9.60 27.64 23.70
N THR A 11 8.42 27.90 23.14
CA THR A 11 7.57 26.87 22.57
C THR A 11 8.44 26.10 21.58
N LYS A 12 8.71 24.82 21.88
CA LYS A 12 9.31 23.91 20.92
C LYS A 12 8.27 23.76 19.80
N GLY A 13 8.31 24.69 18.85
CA GLY A 13 7.48 24.68 17.66
C GLY A 13 7.57 23.29 17.07
N GLY A 14 6.41 22.67 16.87
CA GLY A 14 6.31 21.34 16.27
C GLY A 14 7.23 21.28 15.07
N GLN A 15 8.05 20.23 15.02
CA GLN A 15 8.94 19.99 13.89
C GLN A 15 8.08 20.01 12.62
N LYS A 16 8.12 21.12 11.88
CA LYS A 16 7.58 21.16 10.53
C LYS A 16 8.48 20.24 9.71
N ILE A 17 8.02 19.02 9.51
CA ILE A 17 8.54 18.10 8.50
C ILE A 17 8.51 18.81 7.15
N ASN A 18 9.64 19.40 6.77
CA ASN A 18 9.83 20.00 5.45
C ASN A 18 9.98 18.87 4.43
N LEU A 19 8.84 18.37 3.96
CA LEU A 19 8.77 17.33 2.95
C LEU A 19 8.85 18.01 1.58
N GLU A 20 10.05 18.02 0.99
CA GLU A 20 10.24 18.36 -0.43
C GLU A 20 9.18 17.62 -1.27
N GLY A 21 8.36 18.35 -2.04
CA GLY A 21 7.13 17.82 -2.64
C GLY A 21 7.33 16.55 -3.48
N GLU A 22 8.47 16.44 -4.19
CA GLU A 22 8.82 15.26 -4.98
C GLU A 22 9.09 14.03 -4.10
N LYS A 23 9.76 14.20 -2.95
CA LYS A 23 10.03 13.11 -2.00
C LYS A 23 8.74 12.62 -1.34
N LEU A 24 7.80 13.54 -1.07
CA LEU A 24 6.48 13.20 -0.54
C LEU A 24 5.67 12.38 -1.55
N GLN A 25 5.62 12.82 -2.81
CA GLN A 25 4.92 12.10 -3.88
C GLN A 25 5.48 10.69 -4.06
N LYS A 26 6.82 10.55 -4.12
CA LYS A 26 7.49 9.24 -4.20
C LYS A 26 7.20 8.36 -2.98
N GLY A 27 7.23 8.93 -1.77
CA GLY A 27 6.92 8.21 -0.53
C GLY A 27 5.48 7.71 -0.48
N LEU A 28 4.51 8.56 -0.86
CA LEU A 28 3.09 8.20 -0.93
C LEU A 28 2.84 7.14 -2.00
N ALA A 29 3.42 7.28 -3.19
CA ALA A 29 3.31 6.26 -4.24
C ALA A 29 3.82 4.90 -3.75
N LYS A 30 4.98 4.87 -3.06
CA LYS A 30 5.51 3.65 -2.46
C LYS A 30 4.60 3.07 -1.38
N LEU A 31 4.02 3.92 -0.53
CA LEU A 31 3.08 3.47 0.50
C LEU A 31 1.82 2.85 -0.12
N VAL A 32 1.25 3.49 -1.14
CA VAL A 32 0.09 2.98 -1.86
C VAL A 32 0.43 1.64 -2.53
N LEU A 33 1.59 1.50 -3.16
CA LEU A 33 2.03 0.23 -3.74
C LEU A 33 2.12 -0.89 -2.68
N VAL A 34 2.66 -0.59 -1.49
CA VAL A 34 2.72 -1.56 -0.39
C VAL A 34 1.31 -1.96 0.07
N ILE A 35 0.40 -0.99 0.22
CA ILE A 35 -0.99 -1.28 0.60
C ILE A 35 -1.68 -2.15 -0.46
N LEU A 36 -1.50 -1.82 -1.74
CA LEU A 36 -2.06 -2.60 -2.84
C LEU A 36 -1.55 -4.04 -2.84
N GLU A 37 -0.26 -4.25 -2.54
CA GLU A 37 0.30 -5.60 -2.44
C GLU A 37 -0.34 -6.40 -1.28
N VAL A 38 -0.51 -5.77 -0.11
CA VAL A 38 -1.18 -6.41 1.02
C VAL A 38 -2.63 -6.76 0.68
N LEU A 39 -3.37 -5.84 0.04
CA LEU A 39 -4.74 -6.08 -0.39
C LEU A 39 -4.82 -7.24 -1.39
N ARG A 40 -3.91 -7.30 -2.36
CA ARG A 40 -3.81 -8.39 -3.33
C ARG A 40 -3.63 -9.74 -2.63
N GLN A 41 -2.68 -9.83 -1.68
CA GLN A 41 -2.43 -11.05 -0.93
C GLN A 41 -3.65 -11.52 -0.12
N ILE A 42 -4.36 -10.57 0.50
CA ILE A 42 -5.60 -10.87 1.23
C ILE A 42 -6.66 -11.42 0.27
N LEU A 43 -6.91 -10.73 -0.84
CA LEU A 43 -7.89 -11.15 -1.84
C LEU A 43 -7.57 -12.54 -2.38
N GLU A 44 -6.30 -12.82 -2.68
CA GLU A 44 -5.86 -14.12 -3.18
C GLU A 44 -6.13 -15.24 -2.16
N ARG A 45 -5.87 -14.96 -0.87
CA ARG A 45 -6.18 -15.90 0.22
C ARG A 45 -7.69 -16.15 0.35
N GLN A 46 -8.52 -15.12 0.21
CA GLN A 46 -9.97 -15.26 0.26
C GLN A 46 -10.53 -16.00 -0.96
N ALA A 47 -10.00 -15.72 -2.14
CA ALA A 47 -10.33 -16.42 -3.38
C ALA A 47 -10.06 -17.91 -3.24
N ARG A 48 -8.85 -18.30 -2.78
CA ARG A 48 -8.54 -19.70 -2.50
C ARG A 48 -9.52 -20.35 -1.52
N LYS A 49 -9.86 -19.66 -0.43
CA LYS A 49 -10.84 -20.18 0.53
C LYS A 49 -12.19 -20.45 -0.11
N ARG A 50 -12.71 -19.53 -0.93
CA ARG A 50 -14.01 -19.67 -1.59
C ARG A 50 -14.06 -20.78 -2.65
N VAL A 51 -12.95 -20.97 -3.37
CA VAL A 51 -12.77 -22.09 -4.30
C VAL A 51 -12.77 -23.41 -3.53
N LEU A 52 -11.96 -23.51 -2.46
CA LEU A 52 -11.86 -24.72 -1.66
C LEU A 52 -13.15 -25.06 -0.91
N SER A 53 -13.93 -24.05 -0.48
CA SER A 53 -15.23 -24.28 0.16
C SER A 53 -16.35 -24.64 -0.82
N GLY A 54 -16.10 -24.65 -2.13
CA GLY A 54 -17.11 -24.96 -3.15
C GLY A 54 -18.24 -23.93 -3.23
N THR A 55 -18.03 -22.73 -2.69
CA THR A 55 -19.06 -21.66 -2.65
C THR A 55 -19.20 -20.91 -3.97
N LEU A 56 -18.41 -21.26 -4.98
CA LEU A 56 -18.38 -20.67 -6.30
C LEU A 56 -18.64 -21.77 -7.34
N SER A 57 -19.47 -21.46 -8.33
CA SER A 57 -19.61 -22.27 -9.53
C SER A 57 -18.33 -22.24 -10.38
N THR A 58 -18.16 -23.21 -11.28
CA THR A 58 -17.01 -23.30 -12.18
C THR A 58 -16.78 -22.01 -12.98
N GLN A 59 -17.86 -21.41 -13.51
CA GLN A 59 -17.80 -20.15 -14.26
C GLN A 59 -17.33 -18.97 -13.40
N GLU A 60 -17.75 -18.93 -12.12
CA GLU A 60 -17.29 -17.91 -11.18
C GLU A 60 -15.83 -18.09 -10.82
N VAL A 61 -15.34 -19.33 -10.70
CA VAL A 61 -13.92 -19.63 -10.48
C VAL A 61 -13.06 -19.16 -11.65
N GLU A 62 -13.48 -19.44 -12.89
CA GLU A 62 -12.78 -18.96 -14.09
C GLU A 62 -12.75 -17.43 -14.16
N ARG A 63 -13.90 -16.78 -13.96
CA ARG A 63 -14.00 -15.31 -13.95
C ARG A 63 -13.13 -14.69 -12.87
N LEU A 64 -13.07 -15.31 -11.69
CA LEU A 64 -12.21 -14.89 -10.60
C LEU A 64 -10.73 -15.02 -11.00
N GLY A 65 -10.33 -16.13 -11.61
CA GLY A 65 -8.96 -16.33 -12.12
C GLY A 65 -8.54 -15.25 -13.11
N LEU A 66 -9.38 -14.93 -14.10
CA LEU A 66 -9.13 -13.88 -15.09
C LEU A 66 -8.97 -12.49 -14.45
N ALA A 67 -9.76 -12.20 -13.41
CA ALA A 67 -9.63 -10.95 -12.65
C ALA A 67 -8.27 -10.85 -11.96
N PHE A 68 -7.79 -11.93 -11.31
CA PHE A 68 -6.47 -11.96 -10.68
C PHE A 68 -5.32 -11.81 -11.69
N MET A 69 -5.41 -12.44 -12.87
CA MET A 69 -4.41 -12.26 -13.94
C MET A 69 -4.30 -10.79 -14.36
N THR A 70 -5.43 -10.08 -14.42
CA THR A 70 -5.44 -8.65 -14.77
C THR A 70 -4.79 -7.80 -13.67
N VAL A 71 -5.06 -8.09 -12.40
CA VAL A 71 -4.44 -7.40 -11.25
C VAL A 71 -2.93 -7.65 -11.22
N HIS A 72 -2.47 -8.88 -11.48
CA HIS A 72 -1.04 -9.22 -11.47
C HIS A 72 -0.26 -8.51 -12.58
N ARG A 73 -0.86 -8.35 -13.76
CA ARG A 73 -0.23 -7.63 -14.89
C ARG A 73 0.09 -6.17 -14.58
N HIS A 74 -0.71 -5.49 -13.76
CA HIS A 74 -0.45 -4.11 -13.38
C HIS A 74 0.56 -3.98 -12.23
N HIS A 75 0.72 -5.04 -11.43
CA HIS A 75 1.59 -5.05 -10.24
C HIS A 75 3.01 -5.60 -10.51
N TYR A 76 3.25 -6.16 -11.70
CA TYR A 76 4.57 -6.55 -12.18
C TYR A 76 4.77 -5.96 -13.59
N PRO A 77 5.59 -4.91 -13.79
CA PRO A 77 6.12 -4.66 -15.12
C PRO A 77 6.97 -5.89 -15.50
N GLN A 78 6.42 -6.74 -16.37
CA GLN A 78 7.03 -7.93 -16.99
C GLN A 78 8.40 -8.29 -16.41
N GLN A 79 8.43 -9.05 -15.31
CA GLN A 79 9.65 -9.79 -15.02
C GLN A 79 9.76 -10.86 -16.11
N PRO A 80 10.86 -10.88 -16.89
CA PRO A 80 11.11 -11.98 -17.79
C PRO A 80 11.32 -13.19 -16.90
N HIS A 81 10.30 -14.05 -16.83
CA HIS A 81 10.43 -15.34 -16.17
C HIS A 81 11.37 -16.16 -17.04
N LEU A 82 12.63 -16.19 -16.61
CA LEU A 82 13.60 -17.20 -16.95
C LEU A 82 13.08 -18.55 -16.40
N LEU A 83 13.18 -19.58 -17.26
CA LEU A 83 13.38 -21.01 -17.03
C LEU A 83 12.48 -21.79 -18.02
N ILE A 84 13.07 -22.44 -19.03
CA ILE A 84 13.69 -23.79 -18.96
C ILE A 84 12.66 -24.82 -18.49
#